data_AF-A0A1F6ASA0-F1
#
_entry.id   AF-A0A1F6ASA0-F1
#
_cell.length_a   1.000
_cell.length_b   1.000
_cell.length_c   1.000
_cell.angle_alpha   90.00
_cell.angle_beta   90.00
_cell.angle_gamma   90.00
#
_symmetry.space_group_name_H-M   'P 1'
#
loop_
_entity.id
_entity.type
_entity.pdbx_description
1 polymer ?
#
loop_
_entity_poly.entity_id
_entity_poly.type
_entity_poly.pdbx_seq_one_letter_code
_entity_poly.pdbx_strand_id
1 'polypeptide(L)'
;MQRSGILYQFHRPNGKAARSNLAVGTTHPKSRSRSNLARTFGIALLALSLGGITGPLTPALRLESGFAIKGAATAINKTADPAPVLPAAVPIIFNPLVTEDGSSISPINTDFSIIVPKIGINAAIAENVNPANADEYLEKLKLGVAHANTSFTPDNGGTTYLFSHSTSYDWFVKDLNAVFYLLKNLSQDDLVVVFYKGVRYTYRITDKRIVSPKDVSYLVPQTGKKSLILQTCWPPGSTTERLLLFADLVEEFVEST
;
A
#
# COMPACT_ATOMS: atom_id res chain seq x y z
N MET A 1 24.26 18.70 54.66
CA MET A 1 24.16 17.34 55.24
C MET A 1 23.15 16.58 54.41
N GLN A 2 23.34 15.39 53.85
CA GLN A 2 24.46 14.44 53.78
C GLN A 2 24.14 13.53 52.56
N ARG A 3 25.12 13.28 51.69
CA ARG A 3 25.06 12.24 50.64
C ARG A 3 25.51 10.92 51.27
N SER A 4 24.85 9.81 50.96
CA SER A 4 25.39 8.45 51.23
C SER A 4 25.25 7.58 49.99
N GLY A 5 26.39 7.25 49.40
CA GLY A 5 26.56 6.11 48.49
C GLY A 5 26.97 4.87 49.27
N ILE A 6 26.78 3.70 48.68
CA ILE A 6 27.29 2.42 49.18
C ILE A 6 27.99 1.71 48.02
N LEU A 7 29.16 1.13 48.31
CA LEU A 7 30.17 0.66 47.38
C LEU A 7 30.69 -0.72 47.85
N TYR A 8 31.08 -1.54 46.86
CA TYR A 8 31.91 -2.78 46.91
C TYR A 8 31.26 -4.08 47.43
N GLN A 9 31.61 -5.29 46.98
CA GLN A 9 32.94 -5.79 46.56
C GLN A 9 32.84 -7.12 45.76
N PHE A 10 33.78 -7.35 44.83
CA PHE A 10 33.97 -8.60 44.07
C PHE A 10 34.79 -9.64 44.87
N HIS A 11 34.49 -10.93 44.70
CA HIS A 11 35.32 -12.03 45.22
C HIS A 11 35.53 -13.14 44.18
N ARG A 12 36.78 -13.51 43.95
CA ARG A 12 37.25 -14.63 43.10
C ARG A 12 38.38 -15.31 43.85
N PRO A 13 38.45 -16.65 43.94
CA PRO A 13 39.68 -17.32 44.32
C PRO A 13 40.23 -18.23 43.22
N ASN A 14 41.56 -18.19 43.11
CA ASN A 14 42.43 -19.04 42.30
C ASN A 14 43.08 -20.11 43.18
N GLY A 15 43.03 -21.38 42.74
CA GLY A 15 44.20 -22.24 42.51
C GLY A 15 44.93 -22.99 43.66
N LYS A 16 45.68 -24.01 43.20
CA LYS A 16 46.79 -24.79 43.82
C LYS A 16 46.36 -26.09 44.56
N ALA A 17 47.12 -27.19 44.60
CA ALA A 17 48.36 -27.69 43.96
C ALA A 17 48.64 -29.12 44.53
N ALA A 18 49.50 -29.93 43.88
CA ALA A 18 50.46 -30.91 44.48
C ALA A 18 50.93 -31.91 43.40
N ARG A 19 52.20 -31.96 42.96
CA ARG A 19 53.44 -32.54 43.54
C ARG A 19 53.47 -34.08 43.60
N SER A 20 54.35 -34.74 42.83
CA SER A 20 55.60 -35.39 43.30
C SER A 20 56.25 -36.39 42.30
N ASN A 21 57.57 -36.22 42.15
CA ASN A 21 58.69 -37.07 41.68
C ASN A 21 58.51 -38.61 41.52
N LEU A 22 59.21 -39.23 40.54
CA LEU A 22 60.50 -39.95 40.69
C LEU A 22 60.72 -41.07 39.62
N ALA A 23 61.93 -41.06 39.05
CA ALA A 23 62.75 -42.17 38.54
C ALA A 23 62.32 -43.10 37.37
N VAL A 24 63.32 -43.22 36.48
CA VAL A 24 63.55 -44.03 35.28
C VAL A 24 63.46 -45.55 35.51
N GLY A 25 62.88 -46.26 34.53
CA GLY A 25 62.98 -47.72 34.39
C GLY A 25 62.69 -48.16 32.95
N THR A 26 63.72 -48.68 32.29
CA THR A 26 63.71 -49.23 30.92
C THR A 26 62.92 -50.54 30.83
N THR A 27 61.98 -50.69 29.89
CA THR A 27 61.66 -51.99 29.26
C THR A 27 60.93 -51.79 27.92
N HIS A 28 61.38 -52.50 26.89
CA HIS A 28 60.72 -52.61 25.58
C HIS A 28 59.37 -53.34 25.70
N PRO A 29 58.26 -52.80 25.16
CA PRO A 29 57.00 -53.54 25.09
C PRO A 29 56.92 -54.42 23.83
N LYS A 30 56.71 -55.72 24.05
CA LYS A 30 56.25 -56.69 23.04
C LYS A 30 54.87 -56.29 22.49
N SER A 31 54.76 -56.29 21.17
CA SER A 31 53.51 -56.09 20.40
C SER A 31 52.45 -57.11 20.79
N ARG A 32 51.28 -56.62 21.23
CA ARG A 32 50.07 -57.43 21.49
C ARG A 32 48.99 -57.01 20.48
N SER A 33 48.64 -57.95 19.61
CA SER A 33 47.60 -57.83 18.59
C SER A 33 46.28 -57.34 19.19
N ARG A 34 45.85 -56.13 18.82
CA ARG A 34 44.52 -55.60 19.17
C ARG A 34 43.50 -56.16 18.19
N SER A 35 42.47 -56.80 18.72
CA SER A 35 41.41 -57.47 17.98
C SER A 35 40.64 -56.51 17.05
N ASN A 36 40.45 -56.93 15.80
CA ASN A 36 39.78 -56.17 14.74
C ASN A 36 38.28 -55.95 14.98
N LEU A 37 37.70 -56.59 16.00
CA LEU A 37 36.27 -56.59 16.31
C LEU A 37 35.81 -55.25 16.89
N ALA A 38 36.56 -54.66 17.82
CA ALA A 38 36.22 -53.35 18.39
C ALA A 38 36.31 -52.22 17.35
N ARG A 39 37.21 -52.36 16.36
CA ARG A 39 37.32 -51.44 15.22
C ARG A 39 36.15 -51.58 14.24
N THR A 40 35.72 -52.81 13.96
CA THR A 40 34.59 -53.04 13.04
C THR A 40 33.26 -52.58 13.62
N PHE A 41 33.00 -52.81 14.91
CA PHE A 41 31.83 -52.26 15.59
C PHE A 41 31.84 -50.72 15.65
N GLY A 42 33.01 -50.11 15.87
CA GLY A 42 33.15 -48.65 15.84
C GLY A 42 32.89 -48.03 14.46
N ILE A 43 33.36 -48.67 13.38
CA ILE A 43 33.13 -48.22 12.00
C ILE A 43 31.65 -48.38 11.61
N ALA A 44 31.00 -49.46 12.04
CA ALA A 44 29.57 -49.68 11.77
C ALA A 44 28.67 -48.62 12.41
N LEU A 45 28.97 -48.22 13.67
CA LEU A 45 28.24 -47.14 14.35
C LEU A 45 28.47 -45.77 13.72
N LEU A 46 29.69 -45.47 13.25
CA LEU A 46 29.98 -44.25 12.50
C LEU A 46 29.23 -44.19 11.16
N ALA A 47 29.20 -45.31 10.42
CA ALA A 47 28.47 -45.42 9.14
C ALA A 47 26.96 -45.25 9.32
N LEU A 48 26.37 -45.78 10.39
CA LEU A 48 24.96 -45.58 10.74
C LEU A 48 24.65 -44.12 11.10
N SER A 49 25.57 -43.40 11.77
CA SER A 49 25.38 -41.97 12.08
C SER A 49 25.44 -41.06 10.85
N LEU A 50 26.25 -41.42 9.84
CA LEU A 50 26.37 -40.70 8.57
C LEU A 50 25.20 -41.02 7.61
N GLY A 51 24.65 -42.23 7.66
CA GLY A 51 23.49 -42.65 6.85
C GLY A 51 22.13 -42.17 7.39
N GLY A 52 22.02 -41.90 8.69
CA GLY A 52 20.77 -41.47 9.33
C GLY A 52 20.34 -40.03 9.02
N ILE A 53 21.25 -39.19 8.52
CA ILE A 53 20.98 -37.76 8.23
C ILE A 53 20.66 -37.54 6.73
N THR A 54 20.98 -38.49 5.85
CA THR A 54 20.75 -38.32 4.40
C THR A 54 19.36 -38.75 3.95
N GLY A 55 18.65 -39.59 4.70
CA GLY A 55 17.32 -40.11 4.33
C GLY A 55 16.24 -39.03 4.12
N PRO A 56 15.91 -38.20 5.11
CA PRO A 56 14.74 -37.32 5.04
C PRO A 56 14.96 -36.03 4.22
N LEU A 57 16.19 -35.71 3.83
CA LEU A 57 16.48 -34.51 3.00
C LEU A 57 16.50 -34.79 1.49
N THR A 58 16.37 -36.05 1.08
CA THR A 58 16.46 -36.45 -0.34
C THR A 58 15.28 -35.98 -1.23
N PRO A 59 14.05 -35.73 -0.75
CA PRO A 59 13.00 -35.19 -1.61
C PRO A 59 13.13 -33.68 -1.88
N ALA A 60 13.76 -32.91 -0.98
CA ALA A 60 13.74 -31.44 -1.02
C ALA A 60 14.81 -30.82 -1.94
N LEU A 61 15.97 -31.46 -2.09
CA LEU A 61 17.05 -30.95 -2.95
C LEU A 61 16.88 -31.32 -4.44
N ARG A 62 15.99 -32.25 -4.78
CA ARG A 62 15.79 -32.72 -6.16
C ARG A 62 14.88 -31.82 -7.01
N LEU A 63 14.28 -30.78 -6.41
CA LEU A 63 13.41 -29.83 -7.12
C LEU A 63 14.16 -28.60 -7.64
N GLU A 64 15.32 -28.24 -7.09
CA GLU A 64 16.04 -27.02 -7.50
C GLU A 64 17.07 -27.23 -8.63
N SER A 65 17.53 -28.46 -8.90
CA SER A 65 18.52 -28.68 -9.98
C SER A 65 17.90 -28.83 -11.38
N GLY A 66 16.57 -29.04 -11.48
CA GLY A 66 15.87 -29.22 -12.77
C GLY A 66 15.58 -27.91 -13.51
N PHE A 67 15.45 -26.80 -12.79
CA PHE A 67 15.16 -25.49 -13.38
C PHE A 67 16.44 -24.73 -13.80
N ALA A 68 17.56 -24.91 -13.08
CA ALA A 68 18.82 -24.26 -13.44
C ALA A 68 19.45 -24.82 -14.73
N ILE A 69 19.33 -26.14 -14.98
CA ILE A 69 19.96 -26.76 -16.16
C ILE A 69 19.11 -26.63 -17.43
N LYS A 70 17.77 -26.61 -17.33
CA LYS A 70 16.90 -26.26 -18.48
C LYS A 70 17.03 -24.79 -18.89
N GLY A 71 17.31 -23.89 -17.94
CA GLY A 71 17.67 -22.50 -18.23
C GLY A 71 19.03 -22.35 -18.91
N ALA A 72 20.04 -23.11 -18.49
CA ALA A 72 21.39 -23.01 -19.04
C ALA A 72 21.55 -23.70 -20.42
N ALA A 73 20.93 -24.86 -20.65
CA ALA A 73 21.01 -25.56 -21.94
C ALA A 73 20.23 -24.84 -23.06
N THR A 74 19.20 -24.07 -22.73
CA THR A 74 18.48 -23.21 -23.69
C THR A 74 19.31 -21.98 -24.07
N ALA A 75 20.23 -21.54 -23.21
CA ALA A 75 21.06 -20.35 -23.43
C ALA A 75 22.31 -20.61 -24.30
N ILE A 76 22.76 -21.85 -24.49
CA ILE A 76 24.00 -22.17 -25.21
C ILE A 76 23.81 -22.59 -26.68
N ASN A 77 22.57 -22.85 -27.11
CA ASN A 77 22.27 -23.26 -28.50
C ASN A 77 21.44 -22.26 -29.30
N LYS A 78 21.18 -21.07 -28.76
CA LYS A 78 20.57 -19.98 -29.53
C LYS A 78 21.68 -19.16 -30.18
N THR A 79 22.11 -19.60 -31.36
CA THR A 79 22.73 -18.72 -32.35
C THR A 79 21.91 -17.43 -32.40
N ALA A 80 22.60 -16.31 -32.29
CA ALA A 80 22.05 -14.97 -32.12
C ALA A 80 20.99 -14.62 -33.17
N ASP A 81 19.73 -14.89 -32.85
CA ASP A 81 18.63 -14.11 -33.39
C ASP A 81 18.80 -12.68 -32.87
N PRO A 82 18.71 -11.64 -33.72
CA PRO A 82 18.73 -10.28 -33.22
C PRO A 82 17.64 -10.14 -32.16
N ALA A 83 18.01 -9.55 -31.02
CA ALA A 83 17.07 -9.31 -29.93
C ALA A 83 15.80 -8.64 -30.52
N PRO A 84 14.59 -9.12 -30.16
CA PRO A 84 13.37 -8.46 -30.57
C PRO A 84 13.49 -6.99 -30.21
N VAL A 85 13.40 -6.11 -31.20
CA VAL A 85 13.40 -4.67 -30.96
C VAL A 85 12.20 -4.43 -30.07
N LEU A 86 12.45 -4.13 -28.79
CA LEU A 86 11.37 -3.78 -27.87
C LEU A 86 10.67 -2.58 -28.52
N PRO A 87 9.34 -2.61 -28.68
CA PRO A 87 8.63 -1.45 -29.19
C PRO A 87 9.03 -0.25 -28.34
N ALA A 88 9.29 0.89 -29.00
CA ALA A 88 9.53 2.13 -28.29
C ALA A 88 8.43 2.30 -27.23
N ALA A 89 8.81 2.61 -25.99
CA ALA A 89 7.87 2.81 -24.91
C ALA A 89 6.87 3.90 -25.35
N VAL A 90 5.68 3.47 -25.78
CA VAL A 90 4.59 4.37 -26.04
C VAL A 90 4.27 4.99 -24.68
N PRO A 91 4.29 6.32 -24.52
CA PRO A 91 3.85 6.93 -23.27
C PRO A 91 2.44 6.43 -23.02
N ILE A 92 2.22 5.75 -21.90
CA ILE A 92 0.87 5.38 -21.48
C ILE A 92 0.15 6.71 -21.23
N ILE A 93 -0.67 7.12 -22.20
CA ILE A 93 -1.66 8.16 -21.98
C ILE A 93 -2.66 7.53 -21.02
N PHE A 94 -2.44 7.73 -19.72
CA PHE A 94 -3.36 7.28 -18.70
C PHE A 94 -4.61 8.17 -18.81
N ASN A 95 -5.58 7.73 -19.63
CA ASN A 95 -6.88 8.36 -19.66
C ASN A 95 -7.71 7.76 -18.51
N PRO A 96 -7.99 8.52 -17.43
CA PRO A 96 -8.75 8.01 -16.29
C PRO A 96 -10.19 7.62 -16.64
N LEU A 97 -10.66 8.00 -17.84
CA LEU A 97 -12.00 7.71 -18.33
C LEU A 97 -12.03 6.52 -19.30
N VAL A 98 -10.96 5.73 -19.38
CA VAL A 98 -10.95 4.46 -20.11
C VAL A 98 -10.78 3.33 -19.10
N THR A 99 -11.71 2.39 -19.10
CA THR A 99 -11.69 1.20 -18.23
C THR A 99 -10.78 0.12 -18.80
N GLU A 100 -10.49 -0.92 -17.99
CA GLU A 100 -9.58 -2.01 -18.38
C GLU A 100 -10.03 -2.79 -19.62
N ASP A 101 -11.35 -2.83 -19.88
CA ASP A 101 -11.94 -3.46 -21.07
C ASP A 101 -11.91 -2.54 -22.31
N GLY A 102 -11.32 -1.34 -22.20
CA GLY A 102 -11.23 -0.36 -23.27
C GLY A 102 -12.49 0.47 -23.49
N SER A 103 -13.54 0.29 -22.66
CA SER A 103 -14.72 1.15 -22.75
C SER A 103 -14.44 2.55 -22.17
N SER A 104 -15.09 3.57 -22.75
CA SER A 104 -14.92 4.96 -22.34
C SER A 104 -16.07 5.43 -21.47
N ILE A 105 -15.77 6.05 -20.33
CA ILE A 105 -16.74 6.68 -19.43
C ILE A 105 -17.02 8.10 -19.93
N SER A 106 -18.23 8.32 -20.46
CA SER A 106 -18.68 9.66 -20.85
C SER A 106 -19.30 10.39 -19.65
N PRO A 107 -18.99 11.69 -19.44
CA PRO A 107 -19.61 12.46 -18.38
C PRO A 107 -21.10 12.66 -18.64
N ILE A 108 -21.89 12.79 -17.58
CA ILE A 108 -23.33 13.11 -17.69
C ILE A 108 -23.58 14.48 -18.35
N ASN A 109 -22.64 15.42 -18.18
CA ASN A 109 -22.54 16.69 -18.91
C ASN A 109 -21.10 17.24 -18.77
N THR A 110 -20.73 18.19 -19.61
CA THR A 110 -19.41 18.85 -19.55
C THR A 110 -19.45 20.24 -18.90
N ASP A 111 -20.63 20.71 -18.48
CA ASP A 111 -20.82 22.03 -17.88
C ASP A 111 -20.31 22.07 -16.44
N PHE A 112 -20.78 21.17 -15.58
CA PHE A 112 -20.22 20.94 -14.25
C PHE A 112 -20.59 19.53 -13.77
N SER A 113 -19.65 18.60 -13.81
CA SER A 113 -19.88 17.21 -13.39
C SER A 113 -18.64 16.57 -12.77
N ILE A 114 -18.83 15.46 -12.06
CA ILE A 114 -17.77 14.65 -11.44
C ILE A 114 -17.89 13.20 -11.87
N ILE A 115 -16.73 12.62 -12.18
CA ILE A 115 -16.55 11.18 -12.38
C ILE A 115 -15.51 10.68 -11.37
N VAL A 116 -15.82 9.60 -10.67
CA VAL A 116 -14.85 8.86 -9.86
C VAL A 116 -14.83 7.41 -10.33
N PRO A 117 -13.91 7.06 -11.27
CA PRO A 117 -13.95 5.78 -11.97
C PRO A 117 -13.96 4.56 -11.04
N LYS A 118 -13.08 4.55 -10.03
CA LYS A 118 -12.91 3.42 -9.10
C LYS A 118 -14.18 3.02 -8.35
N ILE A 119 -15.08 3.98 -8.12
CA ILE A 119 -16.33 3.77 -7.37
C ILE A 119 -17.57 4.03 -8.23
N GLY A 120 -17.41 4.16 -9.54
CA GLY A 120 -18.51 4.27 -10.51
C GLY A 120 -19.37 5.52 -10.36
N ILE A 121 -18.86 6.60 -9.77
CA ILE A 121 -19.59 7.87 -9.70
C ILE A 121 -19.53 8.56 -11.06
N ASN A 122 -20.69 9.03 -11.55
CA ASN A 122 -20.83 9.96 -12.66
C ASN A 122 -22.06 10.84 -12.39
N ALA A 123 -21.85 12.07 -11.94
CA ALA A 123 -22.92 12.92 -11.41
C ALA A 123 -22.74 14.39 -11.79
N ALA A 124 -23.86 15.08 -11.97
CA ALA A 124 -23.88 16.54 -12.15
C ALA A 124 -23.57 17.25 -10.83
N ILE A 125 -23.01 18.45 -10.91
CA ILE A 125 -22.72 19.29 -9.75
C ILE A 125 -23.61 20.53 -9.81
N ALA A 126 -24.34 20.77 -8.71
CA ALA A 126 -25.02 22.03 -8.49
C ALA A 126 -24.01 23.11 -8.07
N GLU A 127 -23.84 24.15 -8.90
CA GLU A 127 -22.91 25.25 -8.62
C GLU A 127 -23.45 26.22 -7.57
N ASN A 128 -22.54 26.89 -6.85
CA ASN A 128 -22.82 28.07 -6.03
C ASN A 128 -23.86 27.84 -4.92
N VAL A 129 -23.72 26.73 -4.18
CA VAL A 129 -24.62 26.37 -3.09
C VAL A 129 -24.07 26.87 -1.77
N ASN A 130 -24.91 27.51 -0.95
CA ASN A 130 -24.53 27.91 0.40
C ASN A 130 -24.57 26.73 1.39
N PRO A 131 -23.42 26.26 1.91
CA PRO A 131 -23.40 25.14 2.86
C PRO A 131 -23.94 25.50 4.25
N ALA A 132 -24.13 26.79 4.56
CA ALA A 132 -24.68 27.26 5.83
C ALA A 132 -26.21 27.40 5.81
N ASN A 133 -26.85 27.32 4.65
CA ASN A 133 -28.30 27.43 4.49
C ASN A 133 -28.92 26.07 4.19
N ALA A 134 -29.47 25.43 5.22
CA ALA A 134 -30.06 24.08 5.11
C ALA A 134 -31.12 23.99 4.01
N ASP A 135 -32.07 24.92 3.98
CA ASP A 135 -33.17 24.84 3.02
C ASP A 135 -32.68 24.92 1.56
N GLU A 136 -31.63 25.71 1.31
CA GLU A 136 -31.03 25.86 -0.01
C GLU A 136 -30.23 24.63 -0.41
N TYR A 137 -29.30 24.16 0.44
CA TYR A 137 -28.44 23.05 0.04
C TYR A 137 -29.21 21.72 0.02
N LEU A 138 -30.21 21.51 0.88
CA LEU A 138 -31.01 20.27 0.88
C LEU A 138 -31.76 20.08 -0.45
N GLU A 139 -32.27 21.17 -1.03
CA GLU A 139 -32.91 21.14 -2.35
C GLU A 139 -31.90 20.86 -3.45
N LYS A 140 -30.73 21.48 -3.41
CA LYS A 140 -29.68 21.31 -4.44
C LYS A 140 -29.03 19.92 -4.40
N LEU A 141 -28.90 19.32 -3.22
CA LEU A 141 -28.36 17.98 -3.06
C LEU A 141 -29.29 16.87 -3.59
N LYS A 142 -30.55 17.18 -3.97
CA LYS A 142 -31.37 16.27 -4.80
C LYS A 142 -30.74 15.98 -6.16
N LEU A 143 -29.78 16.79 -6.61
CA LEU A 143 -28.99 16.56 -7.83
C LEU A 143 -27.77 15.65 -7.58
N GLY A 144 -27.50 15.29 -6.32
CA GLY A 144 -26.41 14.39 -5.94
C GLY A 144 -25.19 15.10 -5.36
N VAL A 145 -24.62 16.08 -6.06
CA VAL A 145 -23.39 16.77 -5.63
C VAL A 145 -23.58 18.28 -5.72
N ALA A 146 -23.05 19.00 -4.73
CA ALA A 146 -23.06 20.47 -4.68
C ALA A 146 -21.65 21.04 -4.54
N HIS A 147 -21.41 22.16 -5.20
CA HIS A 147 -20.24 23.00 -5.05
C HIS A 147 -20.53 24.12 -4.04
N ALA A 148 -19.62 24.34 -3.10
CA ALA A 148 -19.79 25.39 -2.10
C ALA A 148 -19.46 26.77 -2.68
N ASN A 149 -20.37 27.72 -2.50
CA ASN A 149 -20.22 29.11 -2.93
C ASN A 149 -19.07 29.88 -2.23
N THR A 150 -18.55 29.36 -1.12
CA THR A 150 -17.38 29.89 -0.42
C THR A 150 -16.05 29.39 -0.98
N SER A 151 -16.08 28.50 -1.98
CA SER A 151 -14.90 27.88 -2.58
C SER A 151 -14.69 28.31 -4.03
N PHE A 152 -13.53 27.99 -4.60
CA PHE A 152 -13.22 28.29 -6.00
C PHE A 152 -13.90 27.28 -6.94
N THR A 153 -14.09 27.67 -8.19
CA THR A 153 -14.41 26.75 -9.28
C THR A 153 -13.12 26.16 -9.89
N PRO A 154 -13.17 25.02 -10.60
CA PRO A 154 -11.97 24.33 -11.11
C PRO A 154 -11.07 25.14 -12.05
N ASP A 155 -11.64 26.11 -12.77
CA ASP A 155 -10.92 27.01 -13.67
C ASP A 155 -10.08 28.06 -12.92
N ASN A 156 -10.36 28.30 -11.64
CA ASN A 156 -9.67 29.29 -10.82
C ASN A 156 -8.55 28.69 -9.96
N GLY A 157 -7.55 29.51 -9.60
CA GLY A 157 -6.31 29.08 -8.92
C GLY A 157 -6.44 28.74 -7.42
N GLY A 158 -7.50 28.06 -6.99
CA GLY A 158 -7.73 27.71 -5.59
C GLY A 158 -8.45 26.38 -5.38
N THR A 159 -8.87 26.13 -4.15
CA THR A 159 -9.56 24.88 -3.79
C THR A 159 -11.03 24.91 -4.19
N THR A 160 -11.43 23.90 -4.97
CA THR A 160 -12.83 23.56 -5.22
C THR A 160 -13.34 22.67 -4.09
N TYR A 161 -14.48 23.02 -3.50
CA TYR A 161 -15.09 22.23 -2.44
C TYR A 161 -16.42 21.64 -2.92
N LEU A 162 -16.49 20.30 -2.97
CA LEU A 162 -17.68 19.56 -3.35
C LEU A 162 -18.20 18.74 -2.18
N PHE A 163 -19.51 18.73 -2.00
CA PHE A 163 -20.16 17.96 -0.93
C PHE A 163 -21.44 17.29 -1.42
N SER A 164 -21.80 16.21 -0.73
CA SER A 164 -22.99 15.41 -1.02
C SER A 164 -23.58 14.85 0.28
N HIS A 165 -24.84 14.43 0.24
CA HIS A 165 -25.50 13.78 1.37
C HIS A 165 -24.78 12.51 1.80
N SER A 166 -24.87 12.22 3.11
CA SER A 166 -24.76 10.86 3.66
C SER A 166 -26.17 10.38 4.01
N THR A 167 -26.54 9.17 3.65
CA THR A 167 -27.90 8.65 3.92
C THR A 167 -27.89 7.62 5.04
N SER A 168 -28.98 7.58 5.83
CA SER A 168 -29.15 6.77 7.04
C SER A 168 -29.74 5.39 6.85
N TYR A 169 -29.93 4.94 5.61
CA TYR A 169 -30.57 3.66 5.34
C TYR A 169 -29.90 2.88 4.22
N ASP A 170 -29.33 1.73 4.61
CA ASP A 170 -28.69 0.75 3.71
C ASP A 170 -29.66 0.14 2.69
N TRP A 171 -30.97 0.29 2.88
CA TRP A 171 -32.01 -0.35 2.07
C TRP A 171 -32.63 0.55 0.98
N PHE A 172 -32.18 1.80 0.83
CA PHE A 172 -32.70 2.74 -0.19
C PHE A 172 -31.57 3.58 -0.83
N VAL A 173 -30.45 2.94 -1.19
CA VAL A 173 -29.28 3.62 -1.78
C VAL A 173 -29.56 4.14 -3.20
N LYS A 174 -30.51 3.56 -3.93
CA LYS A 174 -30.89 4.01 -5.28
C LYS A 174 -31.73 5.30 -5.31
N ASP A 175 -32.40 5.63 -4.23
CA ASP A 175 -33.42 6.69 -4.21
C ASP A 175 -33.00 7.93 -3.39
N LEU A 176 -31.81 7.93 -2.79
CA LEU A 176 -31.39 8.99 -1.85
C LEU A 176 -30.15 9.80 -2.28
N ASN A 177 -29.73 9.75 -3.54
CA ASN A 177 -28.68 10.64 -4.09
C ASN A 177 -27.38 10.69 -3.25
N ALA A 178 -27.04 9.60 -2.56
CA ALA A 178 -25.86 9.49 -1.71
C ALA A 178 -24.58 9.27 -2.53
N VAL A 179 -24.35 10.12 -3.53
CA VAL A 179 -23.30 9.96 -4.54
C VAL A 179 -21.93 9.74 -3.87
N PHE A 180 -21.68 10.43 -2.75
CA PHE A 180 -20.40 10.33 -2.03
C PHE A 180 -20.35 9.25 -0.93
N TYR A 181 -21.36 8.39 -0.79
CA TYR A 181 -21.33 7.28 0.17
C TYR A 181 -20.11 6.35 -0.02
N LEU A 182 -19.68 6.17 -1.26
CA LEU A 182 -18.54 5.31 -1.62
C LEU A 182 -17.17 6.02 -1.53
N LEU A 183 -17.10 7.31 -1.16
CA LEU A 183 -15.83 8.00 -0.97
C LEU A 183 -14.92 7.31 0.08
N LYS A 184 -15.53 6.59 1.04
CA LYS A 184 -14.78 5.81 2.03
C LYS A 184 -13.86 4.75 1.41
N ASN A 185 -14.17 4.27 0.20
CA ASN A 185 -13.42 3.24 -0.51
C ASN A 185 -12.25 3.81 -1.34
N LEU A 186 -12.14 5.13 -1.47
CA LEU A 186 -11.02 5.75 -2.15
C LEU A 186 -9.79 5.77 -1.24
N SER A 187 -8.61 5.70 -1.81
CA SER A 187 -7.32 5.75 -1.14
C SER A 187 -6.46 6.83 -1.78
N GLN A 188 -5.30 7.10 -1.18
CA GLN A 188 -4.27 7.90 -1.83
C GLN A 188 -4.01 7.37 -3.25
N ASP A 189 -3.69 8.30 -4.15
CA ASP A 189 -3.38 8.07 -5.56
C ASP A 189 -4.56 7.73 -6.48
N ASP A 190 -5.75 7.50 -5.93
CA ASP A 190 -6.98 7.40 -6.73
C ASP A 190 -7.30 8.71 -7.44
N LEU A 191 -8.00 8.60 -8.58
CA LEU A 191 -8.28 9.73 -9.45
C LEU A 191 -9.74 10.15 -9.38
N VAL A 192 -9.93 11.46 -9.45
CA VAL A 192 -11.23 12.12 -9.51
C VAL A 192 -11.18 13.05 -10.71
N VAL A 193 -12.17 12.95 -11.60
CA VAL A 193 -12.26 13.80 -12.78
C VAL A 193 -13.43 14.74 -12.59
N VAL A 194 -13.20 16.03 -12.80
CA VAL A 194 -14.24 17.07 -12.78
C VAL A 194 -14.27 17.74 -14.15
N PHE A 195 -15.45 17.81 -14.75
CA PHE A 195 -15.66 18.65 -15.92
C PHE A 195 -16.22 19.99 -15.48
N TYR A 196 -15.71 21.07 -16.05
CA TYR A 196 -16.24 22.41 -15.85
C TYR A 196 -16.10 23.23 -17.13
N LYS A 197 -17.22 23.75 -17.66
CA LYS A 197 -17.29 24.57 -18.89
C LYS A 197 -16.54 23.97 -20.08
N GLY A 198 -16.67 22.66 -20.28
CA GLY A 198 -16.02 21.93 -21.38
C GLY A 198 -14.55 21.55 -21.12
N VAL A 199 -13.98 21.92 -19.97
CA VAL A 199 -12.60 21.58 -19.61
C VAL A 199 -12.59 20.40 -18.62
N ARG A 200 -11.70 19.45 -18.85
CA ARG A 200 -11.51 18.27 -17.99
C ARG A 200 -10.37 18.52 -16.99
N TYR A 201 -10.68 18.46 -15.70
CA TYR A 201 -9.74 18.56 -14.60
C TYR A 201 -9.58 17.20 -13.93
N THR A 202 -8.37 16.64 -13.97
CA THR A 202 -8.06 15.39 -13.27
C THR A 202 -7.33 15.71 -11.98
N TYR A 203 -7.86 15.22 -10.86
CA TYR A 203 -7.31 15.34 -9.52
C TYR A 203 -6.86 13.97 -9.01
N ARG A 204 -5.84 13.96 -8.17
CA ARG A 204 -5.34 12.77 -7.47
C ARG A 204 -5.52 12.92 -5.97
N ILE A 205 -6.15 11.95 -5.32
CA ILE A 205 -6.33 11.93 -3.87
C ILE A 205 -4.96 11.92 -3.18
N THR A 206 -4.74 12.85 -2.27
CA THR A 206 -3.51 12.99 -1.48
C THR A 206 -3.72 12.68 0.00
N ASP A 207 -4.93 12.87 0.53
CA ASP A 207 -5.20 12.65 1.95
C ASP A 207 -6.69 12.32 2.21
N LYS A 208 -6.96 11.65 3.34
CA LYS A 208 -8.30 11.34 3.84
C LYS A 208 -8.37 11.60 5.34
N ARG A 209 -9.36 12.37 5.78
CA ARG A 209 -9.55 12.72 7.19
C ARG A 209 -10.99 12.54 7.63
N ILE A 210 -11.16 12.15 8.90
CA ILE A 210 -12.43 12.24 9.60
C ILE A 210 -12.31 13.39 10.58
N VAL A 211 -13.24 14.33 10.53
CA VAL A 211 -13.19 15.56 11.33
C VAL A 211 -14.53 15.84 12.01
N SER A 212 -14.48 16.64 13.07
CA SER A 212 -15.69 17.15 13.71
C SER A 212 -16.45 18.06 12.74
N PRO A 213 -17.80 18.05 12.75
CA PRO A 213 -18.60 18.99 11.94
C PRO A 213 -18.39 20.47 12.32
N LYS A 214 -17.79 20.72 13.49
CA LYS A 214 -17.44 22.06 13.98
C LYS A 214 -16.08 22.54 13.47
N ASP A 215 -15.24 21.63 12.97
CA ASP A 215 -14.03 22.02 12.27
C ASP A 215 -14.47 22.54 10.90
N VAL A 216 -14.30 23.83 10.65
CA VAL A 216 -14.68 24.49 9.38
C VAL A 216 -13.49 25.08 8.66
N SER A 217 -12.27 24.77 9.13
CA SER A 217 -11.02 25.29 8.57
C SER A 217 -10.87 24.97 7.08
N TYR A 218 -11.42 23.84 6.63
CA TYR A 218 -11.43 23.40 5.24
C TYR A 218 -12.43 24.14 4.34
N LEU A 219 -13.40 24.87 4.91
CA LEU A 219 -14.33 25.71 4.16
C LEU A 219 -13.75 27.10 3.83
N VAL A 220 -12.62 27.45 4.45
CA VAL A 220 -11.93 28.70 4.16
C VAL A 220 -11.33 28.59 2.75
N PRO A 221 -11.59 29.56 1.85
CA PRO A 221 -11.01 29.54 0.51
C PRO A 221 -9.48 29.49 0.59
N GLN A 222 -8.89 28.49 -0.05
CA GLN A 222 -7.44 28.33 -0.13
C GLN A 222 -6.97 28.72 -1.53
N THR A 223 -6.03 29.65 -1.61
CA THR A 223 -5.51 30.22 -2.86
C THR A 223 -4.14 29.64 -3.21
N GLY A 224 -3.77 29.73 -4.48
CA GLY A 224 -2.39 29.46 -4.95
C GLY A 224 -2.17 28.05 -5.46
N LYS A 225 -3.16 27.16 -5.35
CA LYS A 225 -3.12 25.81 -5.90
C LYS A 225 -4.52 25.30 -6.26
N LYS A 226 -4.70 24.88 -7.51
CA LYS A 226 -5.89 24.13 -7.95
C LYS A 226 -5.93 22.79 -7.21
N SER A 227 -6.89 22.67 -6.32
CA SER A 227 -7.07 21.49 -5.47
C SER A 227 -8.55 21.21 -5.29
N LEU A 228 -8.88 20.02 -4.81
CA LEU A 228 -10.24 19.55 -4.65
C LEU A 228 -10.41 18.96 -3.25
N ILE A 229 -11.50 19.33 -2.59
CA ILE A 229 -11.96 18.70 -1.35
C ILE A 229 -13.32 18.08 -1.62
N LEU A 230 -13.46 16.80 -1.28
CA LEU A 230 -14.73 16.07 -1.31
C LEU A 230 -15.20 15.79 0.11
N GLN A 231 -16.48 16.08 0.39
CA GLN A 231 -17.06 15.89 1.72
C GLN A 231 -18.36 15.09 1.72
N THR A 232 -18.46 14.11 2.61
CA THR A 232 -19.72 13.47 3.01
C THR A 232 -19.79 13.38 4.54
N CYS A 233 -20.96 13.10 5.12
CA CYS A 233 -21.01 12.86 6.56
C CYS A 233 -20.53 11.46 6.92
N TRP A 234 -20.15 11.31 8.18
CA TRP A 234 -19.53 10.10 8.69
C TRP A 234 -20.00 9.80 10.12
N PRO A 235 -20.09 8.52 10.52
CA PRO A 235 -20.17 7.32 9.68
C PRO A 235 -21.32 7.38 8.67
N PRO A 236 -21.40 6.47 7.69
CA PRO A 236 -22.53 6.45 6.78
C PRO A 236 -23.84 6.38 7.56
N GLY A 237 -24.77 7.29 7.24
CA GLY A 237 -26.02 7.41 7.97
C GLY A 237 -26.01 8.22 9.24
N SER A 238 -24.88 8.85 9.54
CA SER A 238 -24.71 9.74 10.67
C SER A 238 -24.29 11.13 10.21
N THR A 239 -24.58 12.14 11.02
CA THR A 239 -24.10 13.53 10.82
C THR A 239 -23.05 13.91 11.88
N THR A 240 -22.60 12.95 12.67
CA THR A 240 -21.72 13.17 13.83
C THR A 240 -20.33 13.65 13.45
N GLU A 241 -19.83 13.21 12.29
CA GLU A 241 -18.51 13.56 11.76
C GLU A 241 -18.61 13.89 10.26
N ARG A 242 -17.50 14.32 9.68
CA ARG A 242 -17.34 14.53 8.24
C ARG A 242 -16.17 13.70 7.75
N LEU A 243 -16.37 12.98 6.65
CA LEU A 243 -15.30 12.37 5.88
C LEU A 243 -14.88 13.37 4.81
N LEU A 244 -13.60 13.75 4.83
CA LEU A 244 -12.96 14.63 3.86
C LEU A 244 -11.92 13.86 3.07
N LEU A 245 -11.91 14.06 1.74
CA LEU A 245 -10.81 13.66 0.88
C LEU A 245 -10.21 14.91 0.25
N PHE A 246 -8.89 14.98 0.27
CA PHE A 246 -8.11 16.06 -0.32
C PHE A 246 -7.45 15.52 -1.58
N ALA A 247 -7.44 16.32 -2.63
CA ALA A 247 -6.88 15.95 -3.91
C ALA A 247 -6.20 17.14 -4.60
N ASP A 248 -5.12 16.85 -5.29
CA ASP A 248 -4.35 17.83 -6.04
C ASP A 248 -4.59 17.68 -7.54
N LEU A 249 -4.65 18.80 -8.26
CA LEU A 249 -4.74 18.77 -9.72
C LEU A 249 -3.49 18.12 -10.31
N VAL A 250 -3.70 17.17 -11.23
CA VAL A 250 -2.63 16.51 -11.99
C VAL A 250 -2.64 16.87 -13.47
N GLU A 251 -3.82 17.14 -14.04
CA GLU A 251 -3.98 17.45 -15.46
C GLU A 251 -5.19 18.37 -15.69
N GLU A 252 -5.01 19.38 -16.53
CA GLU A 252 -6.09 20.17 -17.14
C GLU A 252 -6.06 19.91 -18.64
N PHE A 253 -7.15 19.37 -19.19
CA PHE A 253 -7.28 19.01 -20.59
C PHE A 253 -8.44 19.78 -21.22
N VAL A 254 -8.11 20.59 -22.23
CA VAL A 254 -9.06 21.28 -23.08
C VAL A 254 -9.20 20.48 -24.36
N GLU A 255 -10.39 20.01 -24.67
CA GLU A 255 -10.65 19.27 -25.90
C GLU A 255 -10.48 20.23 -27.08
N SER A 256 -9.52 19.95 -27.97
CA SER A 256 -9.28 20.77 -29.15
C SER A 256 -10.40 20.52 -30.17
N THR A 257 -11.33 21.45 -30.27
CA THR A 257 -12.38 21.52 -31.30
C THR A 257 -11.81 21.48 -32.71
#